data_AF-A0A933C3N2-F1
#
_entry.id   AF-A0A933C3N2-F1
#
_cell.length_a   1.000
_cell.length_b   1.000
_cell.length_c   1.000
_cell.angle_alpha   90.00
_cell.angle_beta   90.00
_cell.angle_gamma   90.00
#
_symmetry.space_group_name_H-M   'P 1'
#
loop_
_entity.id
_entity.type
_entity.pdbx_description
1 polymer ?
#
loop_
_entity_poly.entity_id
_entity_poly.type
_entity_poly.pdbx_seq_one_letter_code
_entity_poly.pdbx_strand_id
1 'polypeptide(L)'
;MAALVILSAGVSAGERSGSRGIGMARTVNGPARGLAALGVNPANLGMNGYTLVSAELLSFGFRTTSEMISYDLYNEFFTGVAGPNGVREPRYLDEADKQRILSRFPDGTALSSLDLELVSAGVAAYHPSLGGLAVAITDRLGVNAVIPKDFMTILLYGLDPNGSSYAFDRLRASAWWFREFNVSYGTRLPISLPPGTELYGGIGMKFIAGYGFFETERYRAAVANEPVGGGQYVARLDFDYVIRRSGVEMFDPRNSGAFSLFPAPAGKGFGIDVGLAAIIHGIEAHLSVTDIGSISWKRNTVETYSRYRAELTDPFLGTIEDSLQYAVRGRNRAIGEFSAPLPTKLRVGIVLESGASAAPSWIPTNLLIAVDYT
;
A
#
# COMPACT_ATOMS: atom_id res chain seq x y z
N MET A 1 25.12 23.31 3.44
CA MET A 1 23.76 22.82 3.75
C MET A 1 23.72 21.33 3.42
N ALA A 2 23.72 20.47 4.43
CA ALA A 2 23.67 19.03 4.24
C ALA A 2 22.19 18.60 4.22
N ALA A 3 21.73 18.07 3.08
CA ALA A 3 20.44 17.42 2.98
C ALA A 3 20.53 16.05 3.65
N LEU A 4 19.92 15.93 4.83
CA LEU A 4 19.75 14.66 5.51
C LEU A 4 18.60 13.91 4.81
N VAL A 5 18.96 13.04 3.87
CA VAL A 5 18.02 12.08 3.29
C VAL A 5 17.86 10.92 4.27
N ILE A 6 16.77 10.94 5.04
CA ILE A 6 16.37 9.80 5.87
C ILE A 6 15.70 8.78 4.94
N LEU A 7 16.48 7.85 4.40
CA LEU A 7 15.96 6.63 3.77
C LEU A 7 15.44 5.71 4.88
N SER A 8 14.17 5.87 5.25
CA SER A 8 13.46 4.82 5.99
C SER A 8 12.78 3.90 4.97
N ALA A 9 13.06 2.60 5.05
CA ALA A 9 12.29 1.57 4.35
C ALA A 9 10.91 1.49 5.02
N GLY A 10 10.05 2.46 4.71
CA GLY A 10 8.66 2.48 5.14
C GLY A 10 7.85 1.49 4.32
N VAL A 11 6.88 0.83 4.96
CA VAL A 11 5.79 0.16 4.28
C VAL A 11 5.08 1.21 3.42
N SER A 12 5.17 1.11 2.10
CA SER A 12 4.50 2.03 1.18
C SER A 12 2.99 1.74 1.13
N ALA A 13 2.26 1.93 2.23
CA ALA A 13 0.80 1.77 2.19
C ALA A 13 0.20 2.94 1.39
N GLY A 14 -0.49 2.63 0.29
CA GLY A 14 -1.11 3.67 -0.50
C GLY A 14 -2.21 4.43 0.27
N GLU A 15 -2.79 5.47 -0.35
CA GLU A 15 -3.87 6.27 0.25
C GLU A 15 -5.08 5.43 0.69
N ARG A 16 -5.99 5.97 1.52
CA ARG A 16 -7.17 5.21 1.96
C ARG A 16 -8.02 4.76 0.77
N SER A 17 -8.44 3.50 0.80
CA SER A 17 -9.32 2.89 -0.22
C SER A 17 -10.81 3.09 0.07
N GLY A 18 -11.17 3.85 1.11
CA GLY A 18 -12.56 4.15 1.45
C GLY A 18 -13.32 4.77 0.28
N SER A 19 -14.59 4.36 0.11
CA SER A 19 -15.45 4.73 -1.03
C SER A 19 -15.55 6.25 -1.26
N ARG A 20 -15.62 7.05 -0.20
CA ARG A 20 -15.63 8.52 -0.30
C ARG A 20 -14.30 9.11 -0.78
N GLY A 21 -13.17 8.54 -0.36
CA GLY A 21 -11.86 9.04 -0.80
C GLY A 21 -11.58 8.75 -2.28
N ILE A 22 -12.02 7.59 -2.76
CA ILE A 22 -11.99 7.26 -4.19
C ILE A 22 -12.94 8.18 -4.97
N GLY A 23 -14.16 8.41 -4.47
CA GLY A 23 -15.14 9.30 -5.11
C GLY A 23 -14.71 10.77 -5.20
N MET A 24 -13.84 11.24 -4.31
CA MET A 24 -13.28 12.60 -4.32
C MET A 24 -11.94 12.69 -5.05
N ALA A 25 -11.58 11.72 -5.90
CA ALA A 25 -10.30 11.71 -6.60
C ALA A 25 -9.08 11.93 -5.67
N ARG A 26 -9.18 11.43 -4.42
CA ARG A 26 -8.16 11.50 -3.36
C ARG A 26 -7.90 12.90 -2.77
N THR A 27 -8.75 13.89 -3.05
CA THR A 27 -8.69 15.20 -2.38
C THR A 27 -9.48 15.19 -1.07
N VAL A 28 -9.03 14.38 -0.12
CA VAL A 28 -9.74 14.09 1.14
C VAL A 28 -9.34 14.99 2.31
N ASN A 29 -8.15 15.60 2.29
CA ASN A 29 -7.58 16.29 3.45
C ASN A 29 -8.43 17.49 3.87
N GLY A 30 -8.90 18.25 2.90
CA GLY A 30 -9.75 19.41 3.10
C GLY A 30 -11.22 19.09 3.37
N PRO A 31 -11.95 18.42 2.46
CA PRO A 31 -13.41 18.25 2.56
C PRO A 31 -13.86 17.14 3.52
N ALA A 32 -12.97 16.33 4.08
CA ALA A 32 -13.36 15.32 5.05
C ALA A 32 -13.96 15.95 6.32
N ARG A 33 -15.17 15.53 6.70
CA ARG A 33 -15.89 15.96 7.92
C ARG A 33 -16.45 14.74 8.65
N GLY A 34 -16.74 14.88 9.95
CA GLY A 34 -17.28 13.81 10.78
C GLY A 34 -16.37 12.57 10.77
N LEU A 35 -16.96 11.37 10.60
CA LEU A 35 -16.18 10.12 10.54
C LEU A 35 -15.12 10.07 9.42
N ALA A 36 -15.32 10.80 8.32
CA ALA A 36 -14.34 10.83 7.23
C ALA A 36 -13.04 11.57 7.63
N ALA A 37 -13.09 12.45 8.64
CA ALA A 37 -11.92 13.18 9.12
C ALA A 37 -10.95 12.31 9.95
N LEU A 38 -11.46 11.25 10.59
CA LEU A 38 -10.69 10.35 11.43
C LEU A 38 -9.63 9.64 10.60
N GLY A 39 -8.34 9.74 10.94
CA GLY A 39 -7.24 9.16 10.15
C GLY A 39 -6.92 9.91 8.83
N VAL A 40 -7.54 11.08 8.60
CA VAL A 40 -7.22 11.98 7.47
C VAL A 40 -6.70 13.31 8.01
N ASN A 41 -7.53 14.07 8.71
CA ASN A 41 -7.16 15.32 9.37
C ASN A 41 -8.05 15.51 10.61
N PRO A 42 -7.55 15.27 11.83
CA PRO A 42 -8.37 15.38 13.03
C PRO A 42 -8.86 16.82 13.31
N ALA A 43 -8.21 17.87 12.75
CA ALA A 43 -8.70 19.25 12.93
C ALA A 43 -10.09 19.47 12.30
N ASN A 44 -10.41 18.73 11.24
CA ASN A 44 -11.68 18.88 10.54
C ASN A 44 -12.88 18.40 11.37
N LEU A 45 -12.66 17.67 12.46
CA LEU A 45 -13.71 17.33 13.43
C LEU A 45 -14.21 18.57 14.18
N GLY A 46 -13.36 19.58 14.34
CA GLY A 46 -13.70 20.85 14.99
C GLY A 46 -14.42 21.83 14.06
N MET A 47 -14.37 21.60 12.74
CA MET A 47 -15.03 22.44 11.75
C MET A 47 -16.51 22.09 11.68
N ASN A 48 -17.35 23.10 11.41
CA ASN A 48 -18.79 22.89 11.33
C ASN A 48 -19.14 21.89 10.21
N GLY A 49 -19.63 20.73 10.59
CA GLY A 49 -20.24 19.77 9.68
C GLY A 49 -21.75 19.91 9.71
N TYR A 50 -22.44 19.65 8.59
CA TYR A 50 -23.90 19.68 8.51
C TYR A 50 -24.63 18.68 9.44
N THR A 51 -23.90 17.86 10.20
CA THR A 51 -24.44 16.77 11.00
C THR A 51 -23.84 16.78 12.42
N LEU A 52 -24.71 16.84 13.43
CA LEU A 52 -24.31 16.80 14.85
C LEU A 52 -23.77 15.43 15.25
N VAL A 53 -24.35 14.34 14.73
CA VAL A 53 -23.94 12.97 15.01
C VAL A 53 -23.95 12.17 13.72
N SER A 54 -22.86 11.47 13.43
CA SER A 54 -22.74 10.54 12.31
C SER A 54 -22.32 9.18 12.83
N ALA A 55 -22.90 8.12 12.26
CA ALA A 55 -22.57 6.74 12.57
C ALA A 55 -22.35 5.96 11.28
N GLU A 56 -21.43 5.02 11.31
CA GLU A 56 -21.11 4.14 10.19
C GLU A 56 -20.95 2.72 10.72
N LEU A 57 -21.56 1.76 10.04
CA LEU A 57 -21.48 0.34 10.36
C LEU A 57 -21.14 -0.40 9.07
N LEU A 58 -20.17 -1.32 9.17
CA LEU A 58 -19.82 -2.24 8.09
C LEU A 58 -19.65 -1.57 6.72
N SER A 59 -18.73 -0.61 6.62
CA SER A 59 -18.31 -0.08 5.34
C SER A 59 -16.98 -0.68 4.92
N PHE A 60 -16.80 -0.90 3.63
CA PHE A 60 -15.55 -1.39 3.08
C PHE A 60 -15.14 -0.58 1.86
N GLY A 61 -13.84 -0.54 1.63
CA GLY A 61 -13.22 0.10 0.48
C GLY A 61 -12.04 -0.74 0.02
N PHE A 62 -11.96 -0.99 -1.27
CA PHE A 62 -10.84 -1.70 -1.87
C PHE A 62 -10.19 -0.85 -2.96
N ARG A 63 -8.88 -0.99 -3.10
CA ARG A 63 -8.12 -0.41 -4.20
C ARG A 63 -7.14 -1.45 -4.71
N THR A 64 -7.08 -1.57 -6.03
CA THR A 64 -5.99 -2.24 -6.72
C THR A 64 -5.25 -1.23 -7.58
N THR A 65 -3.92 -1.27 -7.58
CA THR A 65 -3.09 -0.50 -8.52
C THR A 65 -2.09 -1.45 -9.16
N SER A 66 -1.80 -1.27 -10.45
CA SER A 66 -0.75 -2.01 -11.13
C SER A 66 -0.16 -1.16 -12.24
N GLU A 67 1.17 -1.05 -12.26
CA GLU A 67 1.94 -0.50 -13.37
C GLU A 67 2.20 -1.55 -14.46
N MET A 68 2.11 -2.84 -14.11
CA MET A 68 2.41 -3.95 -15.00
C MET A 68 1.28 -4.22 -16.01
N ILE A 69 0.03 -4.20 -15.55
CA ILE A 69 -1.14 -4.51 -16.37
C ILE A 69 -2.10 -3.33 -16.35
N SER A 70 -2.17 -2.60 -17.47
CA SER A 70 -3.25 -1.65 -17.72
C SER A 70 -4.45 -2.35 -18.35
N TYR A 71 -5.63 -1.75 -18.24
CA TYR A 71 -6.85 -2.25 -18.90
C TYR A 71 -6.67 -2.35 -20.42
N ASP A 72 -6.00 -1.37 -21.03
CA ASP A 72 -5.72 -1.36 -22.46
C ASP A 72 -4.79 -2.50 -22.87
N LEU A 73 -3.73 -2.74 -22.08
CA LEU A 73 -2.79 -3.83 -22.32
C LEU A 73 -3.46 -5.20 -22.14
N TYR A 74 -4.31 -5.33 -21.12
CA TYR A 74 -5.13 -6.52 -20.92
C TYR A 74 -6.02 -6.79 -22.14
N ASN A 75 -6.77 -5.77 -22.60
CA ASN A 75 -7.63 -5.91 -23.77
C ASN A 75 -6.84 -6.23 -25.04
N GLU A 76 -5.69 -5.59 -25.25
CA GLU A 76 -4.90 -5.77 -26.45
C GLU A 76 -4.29 -7.18 -26.55
N PHE A 77 -3.77 -7.73 -25.45
CA PHE A 77 -2.96 -8.95 -25.47
C PHE A 77 -3.60 -10.17 -24.81
N PHE A 78 -4.52 -9.99 -23.86
CA PHE A 78 -5.03 -11.06 -23.01
C PHE A 78 -6.49 -11.40 -23.26
N THR A 79 -7.18 -10.67 -24.14
CA THR A 79 -8.58 -10.97 -24.46
C THR A 79 -8.75 -11.73 -25.78
N GLY A 80 -7.69 -11.99 -26.53
CA GLY A 80 -7.75 -12.68 -27.83
C GLY A 80 -8.27 -11.80 -28.97
N VAL A 81 -8.18 -12.29 -30.21
CA VAL A 81 -8.63 -11.59 -31.43
C VAL A 81 -10.00 -12.07 -31.87
N ALA A 82 -10.80 -11.21 -32.51
CA ALA A 82 -12.12 -11.59 -33.01
C ALA A 82 -11.98 -12.58 -34.18
N GLY A 83 -12.41 -13.82 -33.97
CA GLY A 83 -12.44 -14.86 -34.99
C GLY A 83 -13.74 -14.85 -35.81
N PRO A 84 -13.81 -15.69 -36.86
CA PRO A 84 -15.03 -15.88 -37.64
C PRO A 84 -16.12 -16.42 -36.71
N ASN A 85 -17.28 -15.75 -36.68
CA ASN A 85 -18.45 -16.06 -35.82
C ASN A 85 -18.44 -15.51 -34.39
N GLY A 86 -17.55 -14.55 -34.07
CA GLY A 86 -17.54 -13.89 -32.75
C GLY A 86 -16.91 -14.71 -31.63
N VAL A 87 -16.38 -15.90 -31.96
CA VAL A 87 -15.50 -16.67 -31.07
C VAL A 87 -14.14 -15.99 -31.05
N ARG A 88 -13.60 -15.74 -29.86
CA ARG A 88 -12.27 -15.14 -29.73
C ARG A 88 -11.19 -16.19 -29.89
N GLU A 89 -10.23 -15.93 -30.78
CA GLU A 89 -9.07 -16.78 -31.01
C GLU A 89 -7.86 -16.30 -30.18
N PRO A 90 -6.93 -17.20 -29.80
CA PRO A 90 -5.71 -16.81 -29.11
C PRO A 90 -4.89 -15.81 -29.93
N ARG A 91 -4.40 -14.75 -29.28
CA ARG A 91 -3.40 -13.87 -29.89
C ARG A 91 -2.01 -14.47 -29.67
N TYR A 92 -1.27 -14.65 -30.75
CA TYR A 92 0.15 -15.01 -30.69
C TYR A 92 1.00 -13.74 -30.64
N LEU A 93 1.89 -13.65 -29.66
CA LEU A 93 2.74 -12.47 -29.46
C LEU A 93 3.96 -12.54 -30.36
N ASP A 94 4.14 -11.55 -31.23
CA ASP A 94 5.38 -11.32 -31.95
C ASP A 94 6.42 -10.56 -31.11
N GLU A 95 7.58 -10.28 -31.67
CA GLU A 95 8.65 -9.56 -30.96
C GLU A 95 8.25 -8.13 -30.59
N ALA A 96 7.51 -7.44 -31.46
CA ALA A 96 7.08 -6.07 -31.20
C ALA A 96 6.05 -6.03 -30.05
N ASP A 97 5.16 -7.01 -29.99
CA ASP A 97 4.19 -7.21 -28.92
C ASP A 97 4.90 -7.47 -27.58
N LYS A 98 5.90 -8.37 -27.55
CA LYS A 98 6.69 -8.64 -26.34
C LYS A 98 7.43 -7.40 -25.84
N GLN A 99 8.08 -6.65 -26.74
CA GLN A 99 8.76 -5.40 -26.37
C GLN A 99 7.79 -4.33 -25.85
N ARG A 100 6.56 -4.29 -26.36
CA ARG A 100 5.51 -3.39 -25.88
C ARG A 100 5.00 -3.76 -24.47
N ILE A 101 4.95 -5.05 -24.14
CA ILE A 101 4.66 -5.51 -22.78
C ILE A 101 5.83 -5.13 -21.85
N LEU A 102 7.06 -5.37 -22.29
CA LEU A 102 8.27 -5.07 -21.52
C LEU A 102 8.54 -3.57 -21.32
N SER A 103 7.99 -2.69 -22.18
CA SER A 103 8.13 -1.24 -22.04
C SER A 103 7.31 -0.66 -20.89
N ARG A 104 6.40 -1.45 -20.28
CA ARG A 104 5.67 -1.07 -19.05
C ARG A 104 6.53 -1.04 -17.80
N PHE A 105 7.78 -1.44 -17.91
CA PHE A 105 8.78 -1.41 -16.84
C PHE A 105 9.85 -0.37 -17.19
N PRO A 106 9.54 0.94 -17.22
CA PRO A 106 10.48 1.97 -17.68
C PRO A 106 11.77 2.01 -16.86
N ASP A 107 11.66 1.80 -15.55
CA ASP A 107 12.81 1.67 -14.64
C ASP A 107 13.22 0.21 -14.43
N GLY A 108 12.69 -0.72 -15.22
CA GLY A 108 12.90 -2.16 -15.09
C GLY A 108 12.22 -2.82 -13.88
N THR A 109 11.27 -2.13 -13.24
CA THR A 109 10.36 -2.66 -12.22
C THR A 109 8.94 -2.15 -12.46
N ALA A 110 7.94 -2.86 -11.96
CA ALA A 110 6.56 -2.42 -11.91
C ALA A 110 5.99 -2.63 -10.49
N LEU A 111 5.33 -1.62 -9.94
CA LEU A 111 4.59 -1.72 -8.69
C LEU A 111 3.18 -2.28 -8.94
N SER A 112 2.74 -3.19 -8.07
CA SER A 112 1.34 -3.58 -7.93
C SER A 112 0.95 -3.53 -6.47
N SER A 113 -0.21 -2.97 -6.15
CA SER A 113 -0.75 -2.88 -4.80
C SER A 113 -2.20 -3.34 -4.73
N LEU A 114 -2.57 -3.91 -3.59
CA LEU A 114 -3.94 -4.14 -3.17
C LEU A 114 -4.10 -3.56 -1.77
N ASP A 115 -5.11 -2.74 -1.56
CA ASP A 115 -5.44 -2.15 -0.26
C ASP A 115 -6.92 -2.39 0.04
N LEU A 116 -7.21 -2.92 1.22
CA LEU A 116 -8.56 -3.10 1.75
C LEU A 116 -8.68 -2.35 3.07
N GLU A 117 -9.77 -1.60 3.20
CA GLU A 117 -10.18 -0.90 4.41
C GLU A 117 -11.58 -1.39 4.76
N LEU A 118 -11.80 -1.82 6.00
CA LEU A 118 -13.10 -2.24 6.52
C LEU A 118 -13.37 -1.52 7.83
N VAL A 119 -14.33 -0.58 7.83
CA VAL A 119 -14.82 0.06 9.03
C VAL A 119 -15.91 -0.82 9.61
N SER A 120 -15.62 -1.47 10.74
CA SER A 120 -16.59 -2.31 11.43
C SER A 120 -17.69 -1.47 12.08
N ALA A 121 -17.28 -0.41 12.79
CA ALA A 121 -18.15 0.56 13.42
C ALA A 121 -17.43 1.89 13.62
N GLY A 122 -18.17 2.98 13.52
CA GLY A 122 -17.69 4.32 13.86
C GLY A 122 -18.82 5.23 14.31
N VAL A 123 -18.50 6.15 15.20
CA VAL A 123 -19.37 7.28 15.57
C VAL A 123 -18.55 8.56 15.63
N ALA A 124 -19.12 9.66 15.14
CA ALA A 124 -18.59 10.99 15.39
C ALA A 124 -19.70 11.92 15.86
N ALA A 125 -19.38 12.78 16.81
CA ALA A 125 -20.27 13.79 17.35
C ALA A 125 -19.57 15.16 17.32
N TYR A 126 -20.32 16.21 17.02
CA TYR A 126 -19.86 17.59 16.97
C TYR A 126 -20.74 18.48 17.84
N HIS A 127 -20.10 19.40 18.58
CA HIS A 127 -20.75 20.44 19.33
C HIS A 127 -20.12 21.81 19.02
N PRO A 128 -20.90 22.86 18.68
CA PRO A 128 -20.36 24.14 18.20
C PRO A 128 -19.31 24.81 19.11
N SER A 129 -19.42 24.66 20.43
CA SER A 129 -18.49 25.27 21.39
C SER A 129 -17.39 24.35 21.89
N LEU A 130 -17.54 23.02 21.70
CA LEU A 130 -16.58 22.03 22.22
C LEU A 130 -15.75 21.41 21.11
N GLY A 131 -16.18 21.48 19.85
CA GLY A 131 -15.55 20.77 18.74
C GLY A 131 -16.16 19.38 18.54
N GLY A 132 -15.41 18.50 17.89
CA GLY A 132 -15.88 17.17 17.51
C GLY A 132 -14.99 16.04 18.03
N LEU A 133 -15.64 14.93 18.38
CA LEU A 133 -15.03 13.68 18.79
C LEU A 133 -15.45 12.59 17.81
N ALA A 134 -14.53 11.75 17.39
CA ALA A 134 -14.78 10.57 16.57
C ALA A 134 -14.10 9.34 17.13
N VAL A 135 -14.79 8.20 17.04
CA VAL A 135 -14.25 6.88 17.37
C VAL A 135 -14.57 5.91 16.24
N ALA A 136 -13.62 5.05 15.88
CA ALA A 136 -13.85 4.02 14.87
C ALA A 136 -12.99 2.78 15.07
N ILE A 137 -13.50 1.64 14.60
CA ILE A 137 -12.78 0.38 14.50
C ILE A 137 -12.59 0.07 13.01
N THR A 138 -11.33 0.04 12.58
CA THR A 138 -10.99 -0.10 11.16
C THR A 138 -9.98 -1.22 10.97
N ASP A 139 -10.32 -2.24 10.19
CA ASP A 139 -9.37 -3.21 9.68
C ASP A 139 -8.70 -2.68 8.41
N ARG A 140 -7.38 -2.85 8.34
CA ARG A 140 -6.57 -2.52 7.17
C ARG A 140 -5.81 -3.75 6.73
N LEU A 141 -5.98 -4.11 5.47
CA LEU A 141 -5.20 -5.13 4.81
C LEU A 141 -4.52 -4.50 3.60
N GLY A 142 -3.26 -4.85 3.37
CA GLY A 142 -2.53 -4.34 2.22
C GLY A 142 -1.51 -5.34 1.72
N VAL A 143 -1.27 -5.29 0.42
CA VAL A 143 -0.24 -6.05 -0.29
C VAL A 143 0.44 -5.09 -1.27
N ASN A 144 1.76 -5.05 -1.27
CA ASN A 144 2.56 -4.39 -2.28
C ASN A 144 3.56 -5.37 -2.87
N ALA A 145 3.76 -5.29 -4.18
CA ALA A 145 4.78 -6.04 -4.89
C ALA A 145 5.47 -5.12 -5.92
N VAL A 146 6.78 -4.95 -5.78
CA VAL A 146 7.66 -4.37 -6.80
C VAL A 146 8.25 -5.54 -7.56
N ILE A 147 7.87 -5.69 -8.82
CA ILE A 147 8.22 -6.84 -9.67
C ILE A 147 9.26 -6.40 -10.70
N PRO A 148 10.48 -6.98 -10.70
CA PRO A 148 11.48 -6.76 -11.74
C PRO A 148 10.97 -7.17 -13.13
N LYS A 149 11.37 -6.38 -14.14
CA LYS A 149 11.09 -6.63 -15.56
C LYS A 149 11.48 -8.05 -15.98
N ASP A 150 12.56 -8.58 -15.43
CA ASP A 150 13.10 -9.90 -15.79
C ASP A 150 12.17 -11.06 -15.43
N PHE A 151 11.20 -10.89 -14.53
CA PHE A 151 10.11 -11.84 -14.37
C PHE A 151 9.27 -11.94 -15.64
N MET A 152 8.95 -10.81 -16.26
CA MET A 152 8.20 -10.79 -17.52
C MET A 152 9.09 -11.22 -18.69
N THR A 153 10.38 -10.83 -18.71
CA THR A 153 11.31 -11.24 -19.76
C THR A 153 11.46 -12.77 -19.80
N ILE A 154 11.70 -13.44 -18.68
CA ILE A 154 11.83 -14.90 -18.67
C ILE A 154 10.51 -15.61 -19.04
N LEU A 155 9.35 -15.04 -18.69
CA LEU A 155 8.04 -15.59 -19.10
C LEU A 155 7.80 -15.47 -20.61
N LEU A 156 8.23 -14.37 -21.23
CA LEU A 156 8.00 -14.10 -22.67
C LEU A 156 9.04 -14.75 -23.59
N TYR A 157 10.27 -14.93 -23.10
CA TYR A 157 11.41 -15.42 -23.90
C TYR A 157 11.93 -16.79 -23.48
N GLY A 158 11.59 -17.28 -22.28
CA GLY A 158 12.18 -18.50 -21.74
C GLY A 158 13.67 -18.34 -21.46
N LEU A 159 14.44 -19.42 -21.54
CA LEU A 159 15.90 -19.39 -21.55
C LEU A 159 16.37 -19.41 -23.01
N ASP A 160 17.19 -18.43 -23.43
CA ASP A 160 17.61 -18.29 -24.82
C ASP A 160 18.68 -19.34 -25.16
N PRO A 161 18.56 -20.12 -26.25
CA PRO A 161 19.61 -21.04 -26.72
C PRO A 161 20.96 -20.38 -27.04
N ASN A 162 21.03 -19.06 -27.17
CA ASN A 162 22.28 -18.30 -27.35
C ASN A 162 22.84 -17.79 -26.01
N GLY A 163 22.13 -18.04 -24.92
CA GLY A 163 22.43 -17.57 -23.57
C GLY A 163 21.58 -16.38 -23.17
N SER A 164 21.08 -16.41 -21.93
CA SER A 164 20.35 -15.29 -21.33
C SER A 164 20.65 -15.17 -19.84
N SER A 165 20.39 -13.99 -19.28
CA SER A 165 20.59 -13.68 -17.86
C SER A 165 19.44 -12.82 -17.35
N TYR A 166 18.89 -13.20 -16.21
CA TYR A 166 17.75 -12.57 -15.56
C TYR A 166 18.11 -12.25 -14.12
N ALA A 167 17.86 -11.00 -13.71
CA ALA A 167 18.09 -10.51 -12.36
C ALA A 167 16.78 -10.13 -11.68
N PHE A 168 16.58 -10.65 -10.48
CA PHE A 168 15.38 -10.47 -9.67
C PHE A 168 15.66 -9.71 -8.36
N ASP A 169 16.83 -9.10 -8.23
CA ASP A 169 17.34 -8.41 -7.03
C ASP A 169 16.51 -7.21 -6.55
N ARG A 170 15.64 -6.68 -7.43
CA ARG A 170 14.70 -5.61 -7.10
C ARG A 170 13.32 -6.08 -6.69
N LEU A 171 13.11 -7.39 -6.56
CA LEU A 171 11.87 -7.93 -6.01
C LEU A 171 11.70 -7.46 -4.56
N ARG A 172 10.61 -6.76 -4.30
CA ARG A 172 10.17 -6.40 -2.96
C ARG A 172 8.70 -6.73 -2.83
N ALA A 173 8.34 -7.48 -1.80
CA ALA A 173 6.95 -7.72 -1.48
C ALA A 173 6.71 -7.41 -0.02
N SER A 174 5.56 -6.81 0.28
CA SER A 174 5.10 -6.62 1.65
C SER A 174 3.61 -6.87 1.73
N ALA A 175 3.17 -7.41 2.86
CA ALA A 175 1.76 -7.57 3.16
C ALA A 175 1.53 -7.33 4.65
N TRP A 176 0.39 -6.75 4.98
CA TRP A 176 0.03 -6.48 6.36
C TRP A 176 -1.47 -6.62 6.56
N TRP A 177 -1.84 -7.00 7.78
CA TRP A 177 -3.19 -6.94 8.30
C TRP A 177 -3.16 -6.48 9.74
N PHE A 178 -3.83 -5.37 10.03
CA PHE A 178 -4.00 -4.87 11.38
C PHE A 178 -5.37 -4.20 11.56
N ARG A 179 -5.84 -4.14 12.80
CA ARG A 179 -7.03 -3.40 13.21
C ARG A 179 -6.64 -2.20 14.06
N GLU A 180 -7.19 -1.06 13.71
CA GLU A 180 -7.07 0.20 14.42
C GLU A 180 -8.30 0.45 15.28
N PHE A 181 -8.09 0.81 16.53
CA PHE A 181 -9.08 1.44 17.41
C PHE A 181 -8.72 2.90 17.52
N ASN A 182 -9.42 3.72 16.76
CA ASN A 182 -9.11 5.12 16.57
C ASN A 182 -10.01 5.99 17.44
N VAL A 183 -9.42 6.97 18.11
CA VAL A 183 -10.12 8.04 18.83
C VAL A 183 -9.50 9.36 18.38
N SER A 184 -10.32 10.29 17.88
CA SER A 184 -9.85 11.58 17.40
C SER A 184 -10.71 12.71 17.92
N TYR A 185 -10.07 13.84 18.19
CA TYR A 185 -10.74 15.05 18.63
C TYR A 185 -10.19 16.24 17.85
N GLY A 186 -11.08 17.14 17.46
CA GLY A 186 -10.74 18.40 16.79
C GLY A 186 -11.57 19.54 17.34
N THR A 187 -10.99 20.73 17.43
CA THR A 187 -11.68 21.89 17.99
C THR A 187 -11.17 23.19 17.37
N ARG A 188 -11.96 24.25 17.51
CA ARG A 188 -11.54 25.61 17.18
C ARG A 188 -10.51 26.07 18.20
N LEU A 189 -9.37 26.56 17.74
CA LEU A 189 -8.34 27.10 18.61
C LEU A 189 -8.77 28.49 19.13
N PRO A 190 -8.69 28.75 20.43
CA PRO A 190 -9.14 30.01 21.05
C PRO A 190 -8.11 31.12 20.86
N ILE A 191 -7.79 31.44 19.61
CA ILE A 191 -6.81 32.47 19.22
C ILE A 191 -7.56 33.60 18.55
N SER A 192 -7.35 34.83 19.03
CA SER A 192 -7.90 36.04 18.42
C SER A 192 -7.22 36.29 17.08
N LEU A 193 -7.96 36.13 15.99
CA LEU A 193 -7.51 36.33 14.61
C LEU A 193 -8.33 37.45 13.94
N PRO A 194 -7.84 38.04 12.83
CA PRO A 194 -8.59 39.03 12.08
C PRO A 194 -9.99 38.51 11.67
N PRO A 195 -10.99 39.39 11.51
CA PRO A 195 -12.33 39.00 11.08
C PRO A 195 -12.30 38.14 9.81
N GLY A 196 -13.10 37.08 9.78
CA GLY A 196 -13.12 36.11 8.68
C GLY A 196 -11.97 35.10 8.70
N THR A 197 -11.20 35.04 9.79
CA THR A 197 -10.16 34.03 10.01
C THR A 197 -10.50 33.12 11.18
N GLU A 198 -10.39 31.81 10.96
CA GLU A 198 -10.58 30.78 11.99
C GLU A 198 -9.47 29.75 11.92
N LEU A 199 -9.04 29.23 13.07
CA LEU A 199 -8.01 28.21 13.16
C LEU A 199 -8.53 27.02 13.97
N TYR A 200 -8.21 25.83 13.51
CA TYR A 200 -8.64 24.56 14.06
C TYR A 200 -7.43 23.66 14.26
N GLY A 201 -7.47 22.89 15.34
CA GLY A 201 -6.44 21.89 15.65
C GLY A 201 -7.11 20.60 16.06
N GLY A 202 -6.44 19.49 15.78
CA GLY A 202 -6.92 18.18 16.19
C GLY A 202 -5.80 17.18 16.44
N ILE A 203 -6.14 16.18 17.25
CA ILE A 203 -5.28 15.05 17.59
C ILE A 203 -6.06 13.75 17.50
N GLY A 204 -5.40 12.70 17.02
CA GLY A 204 -5.89 11.33 17.01
C GLY A 204 -4.94 10.40 17.73
N MET A 205 -5.50 9.41 18.42
CA MET A 205 -4.77 8.30 19.01
C MET A 205 -5.31 6.98 18.44
N LYS A 206 -4.40 6.05 18.19
CA LYS A 206 -4.71 4.75 17.59
C LYS A 206 -4.12 3.65 18.45
N PHE A 207 -4.95 2.72 18.88
CA PHE A 207 -4.48 1.45 19.42
C PHE A 207 -4.55 0.40 18.32
N ILE A 208 -3.47 -0.35 18.11
CA ILE A 208 -3.33 -1.20 16.93
C ILE A 208 -3.14 -2.65 17.36
N ALA A 209 -3.97 -3.53 16.80
CA ALA A 209 -3.86 -4.96 16.90
C ALA A 209 -3.36 -5.51 15.55
N GLY A 210 -2.12 -5.99 15.50
CA GLY A 210 -1.52 -6.58 14.31
C GLY A 210 -1.81 -8.07 14.19
N TYR A 211 -2.25 -8.53 13.02
CA TYR A 211 -2.64 -9.93 12.79
C TYR A 211 -1.79 -10.63 11.74
N GLY A 212 -1.24 -9.90 10.77
CA GLY A 212 -0.37 -10.46 9.74
C GLY A 212 0.64 -9.43 9.27
N PHE A 213 1.86 -9.89 9.06
CA PHE A 213 2.94 -9.10 8.52
C PHE A 213 3.87 -9.98 7.69
N PHE A 214 4.27 -9.46 6.54
CA PHE A 214 5.22 -10.06 5.63
C PHE A 214 6.02 -8.94 4.98
N GLU A 215 7.34 -9.07 4.92
CA GLU A 215 8.19 -8.18 4.14
C GLU A 215 9.39 -8.94 3.57
N THR A 216 9.78 -8.55 2.36
CA THR A 216 11.07 -8.89 1.78
C THR A 216 12.12 -7.89 2.28
N GLU A 217 12.95 -8.28 3.24
CA GLU A 217 14.01 -7.42 3.79
C GLU A 217 15.19 -7.33 2.81
N ARG A 218 15.58 -8.48 2.23
CA ARG A 218 16.60 -8.57 1.19
C ARG A 218 16.18 -9.60 0.15
N TYR A 219 16.38 -9.29 -1.12
CA TYR A 219 16.22 -10.27 -2.18
C TYR A 219 17.25 -9.99 -3.27
N ARG A 220 18.10 -10.96 -3.55
CA ARG A 220 19.04 -10.98 -4.66
C ARG A 220 18.89 -12.35 -5.28
N ALA A 221 18.38 -12.40 -6.50
CA ALA A 221 18.37 -13.65 -7.23
C ALA A 221 18.73 -13.40 -8.68
N ALA A 222 19.45 -14.34 -9.27
CA ALA A 222 19.79 -14.32 -10.68
C ALA A 222 19.71 -15.73 -11.25
N VAL A 223 19.23 -15.82 -12.48
CA VAL A 223 19.19 -17.04 -13.27
C VAL A 223 19.80 -16.71 -14.62
N ALA A 224 20.82 -17.46 -15.02
CA ALA A 224 21.44 -17.31 -16.32
C ALA A 224 21.66 -18.67 -16.96
N ASN A 225 21.70 -18.73 -18.29
CA ASN A 225 22.19 -19.87 -19.03
C ASN A 225 23.26 -19.40 -20.03
N GLU A 226 24.33 -20.18 -20.15
CA GLU A 226 25.43 -19.89 -21.09
C GLU A 226 25.70 -21.12 -21.96
N PRO A 227 25.82 -20.96 -23.30
CA PRO A 227 26.25 -22.05 -24.16
C PRO A 227 27.75 -22.33 -23.93
N VAL A 228 28.10 -23.60 -23.73
CA VAL A 228 29.49 -24.05 -23.51
C VAL A 228 30.08 -24.82 -24.70
N GLY A 229 29.36 -24.81 -25.84
CA GLY A 229 29.75 -25.50 -27.08
C GLY A 229 29.11 -26.90 -27.20
N GLY A 230 29.10 -27.45 -28.41
CA GLY A 230 28.56 -28.81 -28.66
C GLY A 230 27.07 -28.99 -28.38
N GLY A 231 26.28 -27.91 -28.35
CA GLY A 231 24.85 -27.95 -27.98
C GLY A 231 24.59 -28.09 -26.48
N GLN A 232 25.62 -27.90 -25.64
CA GLN A 232 25.52 -27.97 -24.18
C GLN A 232 25.38 -26.58 -23.56
N TYR A 233 24.75 -26.55 -22.39
CA TYR A 233 24.43 -25.34 -21.64
C TYR A 233 24.84 -25.49 -20.18
N VAL A 234 25.25 -24.39 -19.57
CA VAL A 234 25.40 -24.27 -18.12
C VAL A 234 24.39 -23.27 -17.60
N ALA A 235 23.53 -23.71 -16.68
CA ALA A 235 22.64 -22.82 -15.94
C ALA A 235 23.33 -22.35 -14.65
N ARG A 236 23.45 -21.03 -14.47
CA ARG A 236 23.92 -20.41 -13.23
C ARG A 236 22.74 -19.89 -12.43
N LEU A 237 22.73 -20.23 -11.15
CA LEU A 237 21.70 -19.84 -10.21
C LEU A 237 22.36 -19.19 -9.00
N ASP A 238 21.88 -18.01 -8.62
CA ASP A 238 22.29 -17.30 -7.41
C ASP A 238 21.04 -16.85 -6.67
N PHE A 239 20.90 -17.23 -5.40
CA PHE A 239 19.80 -16.81 -4.53
C PHE A 239 20.37 -16.38 -3.18
N ASP A 240 20.20 -15.13 -2.79
CA ASP A 240 20.40 -14.60 -1.44
C ASP A 240 19.19 -13.74 -1.06
N TYR A 241 18.32 -14.27 -0.21
CA TYR A 241 17.15 -13.54 0.26
C TYR A 241 16.89 -13.74 1.74
N VAL A 242 16.21 -12.76 2.32
CA VAL A 242 15.68 -12.73 3.67
C VAL A 242 14.27 -12.14 3.61
N ILE A 243 13.31 -12.91 4.10
CA ILE A 243 11.92 -12.55 4.23
C ILE A 243 11.57 -12.62 5.72
N ARG A 244 10.93 -11.57 6.24
CA ARG A 244 10.46 -11.52 7.61
C ARG A 244 8.94 -11.63 7.63
N ARG A 245 8.40 -12.41 8.57
CA ARG A 245 6.95 -12.53 8.77
C ARG A 245 6.57 -12.66 10.24
N SER A 246 5.35 -12.24 10.54
CA SER A 246 4.66 -12.49 11.81
C SER A 246 3.17 -12.67 11.53
N GLY A 247 2.48 -13.48 12.31
CA GLY A 247 1.06 -13.68 12.06
C GLY A 247 0.32 -14.42 13.16
N VAL A 248 -1.00 -14.32 13.12
CA VAL A 248 -1.92 -15.15 13.90
C VAL A 248 -1.72 -16.64 13.57
N GLU A 249 -2.22 -17.52 14.43
CA GLU A 249 -2.00 -18.98 14.33
C GLU A 249 -2.45 -19.58 12.99
N MET A 250 -3.49 -19.02 12.35
CA MET A 250 -3.92 -19.44 11.00
C MET A 250 -2.84 -19.22 9.91
N PHE A 251 -1.81 -18.44 10.19
CA PHE A 251 -0.66 -18.24 9.30
C PHE A 251 0.59 -19.01 9.74
N ASP A 252 0.54 -19.80 10.82
CA ASP A 252 1.63 -20.70 11.19
C ASP A 252 1.52 -22.00 10.37
N PRO A 253 2.45 -22.29 9.45
CA PRO A 253 2.41 -23.52 8.65
C PRO A 253 2.55 -24.81 9.49
N ARG A 254 2.92 -24.70 10.77
CA ARG A 254 3.00 -25.84 11.71
C ARG A 254 1.69 -26.07 12.46
N ASN A 255 0.71 -25.18 12.35
CA ASN A 255 -0.52 -25.24 13.13
C ASN A 255 -1.73 -24.98 12.22
N SER A 256 -2.66 -25.93 12.14
CA SER A 256 -3.91 -25.77 11.39
C SER A 256 -4.95 -25.02 12.24
N GLY A 257 -4.62 -23.78 12.63
CA GLY A 257 -5.53 -22.94 13.41
C GLY A 257 -6.84 -22.73 12.66
N ALA A 258 -7.99 -22.96 13.32
CA ALA A 258 -9.29 -22.64 12.74
C ALA A 258 -9.42 -21.12 12.53
N PHE A 259 -10.08 -20.71 11.44
CA PHE A 259 -10.38 -19.31 11.21
C PHE A 259 -11.21 -18.74 12.38
N SER A 260 -10.77 -17.60 12.91
CA SER A 260 -11.51 -16.83 13.92
C SER A 260 -11.67 -15.40 13.42
N LEU A 261 -12.86 -14.82 13.62
CA LEU A 261 -13.15 -13.43 13.29
C LEU A 261 -12.44 -12.44 14.25
N PHE A 262 -12.01 -12.93 15.42
CA PHE A 262 -11.31 -12.18 16.45
C PHE A 262 -10.11 -12.97 16.97
N PRO A 263 -9.08 -13.21 16.14
CA PRO A 263 -7.90 -13.94 16.58
C PRO A 263 -7.10 -13.11 17.59
N ALA A 264 -6.32 -13.77 18.45
CA ALA A 264 -5.41 -13.06 19.34
C ALA A 264 -4.30 -12.38 18.51
N PRO A 265 -4.06 -11.07 18.67
CA PRO A 265 -3.13 -10.35 17.81
C PRO A 265 -1.69 -10.85 17.96
N ALA A 266 -0.96 -10.89 16.85
CA ALA A 266 0.45 -11.24 16.80
C ALA A 266 1.38 -10.05 17.10
N GLY A 267 0.87 -8.83 16.87
CA GLY A 267 1.55 -7.58 17.19
C GLY A 267 0.65 -6.57 17.89
N LYS A 268 1.25 -5.61 18.59
CA LYS A 268 0.56 -4.48 19.22
C LYS A 268 1.27 -3.19 18.82
N GLY A 269 0.50 -2.15 18.54
CA GLY A 269 1.03 -0.87 18.13
C GLY A 269 0.25 0.31 18.70
N PHE A 270 0.85 1.47 18.55
CA PHE A 270 0.26 2.75 18.88
C PHE A 270 0.54 3.74 17.75
N GLY A 271 -0.44 4.60 17.46
CA GLY A 271 -0.32 5.62 16.43
C GLY A 271 -0.88 6.96 16.91
N ILE A 272 -0.33 8.04 16.37
CA ILE A 272 -0.80 9.42 16.61
C ILE A 272 -1.09 10.07 15.26
N ASP A 273 -2.16 10.85 15.24
CA ASP A 273 -2.48 11.77 14.14
C ASP A 273 -2.51 13.20 14.68
N VAL A 274 -2.00 14.16 13.90
CA VAL A 274 -2.06 15.59 14.21
C VAL A 274 -2.59 16.33 12.99
N GLY A 275 -3.44 17.31 13.23
CA GLY A 275 -4.08 18.09 12.19
C GLY A 275 -4.18 19.56 12.54
N LEU A 276 -4.10 20.39 11.50
CA LEU A 276 -4.38 21.82 11.53
C LEU A 276 -5.26 22.17 10.34
N ALA A 277 -6.18 23.08 10.54
CA ALA A 277 -6.97 23.68 9.46
C ALA A 277 -7.19 25.16 9.74
N ALA A 278 -7.15 25.99 8.69
CA ALA A 278 -7.42 27.41 8.77
C ALA A 278 -8.47 27.79 7.74
N ILE A 279 -9.41 28.65 8.12
CA ILE A 279 -10.35 29.30 7.20
C ILE A 279 -9.94 30.76 7.13
N ILE A 280 -9.67 31.28 5.93
CA ILE A 280 -9.23 32.66 5.69
C ILE A 280 -10.10 33.24 4.58
N HIS A 281 -11.06 34.11 4.95
CA HIS A 281 -12.00 34.73 4.00
C HIS A 281 -12.71 33.73 3.07
N GLY A 282 -13.04 32.54 3.60
CA GLY A 282 -13.70 31.45 2.88
C GLY A 282 -12.76 30.52 2.10
N ILE A 283 -11.44 30.72 2.16
CA ILE A 283 -10.44 29.76 1.67
C ILE A 283 -10.06 28.85 2.84
N GLU A 284 -10.13 27.54 2.67
CA GLU A 284 -9.64 26.60 3.68
C GLU A 284 -8.24 26.09 3.33
N ALA A 285 -7.32 26.13 4.28
CA ALA A 285 -6.00 25.54 4.19
C ALA A 285 -5.85 24.45 5.26
N HIS A 286 -5.33 23.29 4.86
CA HIS A 286 -5.34 22.07 5.66
C HIS A 286 -3.95 21.45 5.70
N LEU A 287 -3.51 21.02 6.87
CA LEU A 287 -2.24 20.33 7.09
C LEU A 287 -2.46 19.20 8.07
N SER A 288 -2.01 17.99 7.75
CA SER A 288 -2.08 16.86 8.68
C SER A 288 -0.86 15.96 8.56
N VAL A 289 -0.50 15.35 9.68
CA VAL A 289 0.46 14.23 9.73
C VAL A 289 -0.22 13.08 10.45
N THR A 290 -0.50 12.00 9.74
CA THR A 290 -1.21 10.83 10.28
C THR A 290 -0.32 9.61 10.32
N ASP A 291 -0.73 8.61 11.11
CA ASP A 291 -0.09 7.30 11.19
C ASP A 291 1.36 7.42 11.71
N ILE A 292 1.61 8.31 12.68
CA ILE A 292 2.90 8.43 13.37
C ILE A 292 2.95 7.32 14.43
N GLY A 293 3.80 6.30 14.22
CA GLY A 293 3.93 5.23 15.20
C GLY A 293 4.50 3.94 14.62
N SER A 294 4.30 2.84 15.34
CA SER A 294 4.79 1.53 14.93
C SER A 294 3.99 0.39 15.57
N ILE A 295 4.16 -0.82 15.03
CA ILE A 295 3.63 -2.07 15.55
C ILE A 295 4.81 -2.95 15.95
N SER A 296 4.83 -3.36 17.22
CA SER A 296 5.75 -4.39 17.72
C SER A 296 5.12 -5.77 17.53
N TRP A 297 5.84 -6.64 16.82
CA TRP A 297 5.47 -8.02 16.51
C TRP A 297 6.21 -8.97 17.43
N LYS A 298 5.47 -9.77 18.20
CA LYS A 298 6.03 -10.65 19.25
C LYS A 298 5.68 -12.12 19.08
N ARG A 299 4.66 -12.44 18.28
CA ARG A 299 4.18 -13.83 18.09
C ARG A 299 4.48 -14.31 16.68
N ASN A 300 4.82 -15.60 16.58
CA ASN A 300 5.09 -16.30 15.32
C ASN A 300 6.04 -15.52 14.39
N THR A 301 7.05 -14.90 14.97
CA THR A 301 8.04 -14.10 14.26
C THR A 301 9.09 -15.03 13.64
N VAL A 302 9.18 -15.02 12.32
CA VAL A 302 10.01 -15.95 11.54
C VAL A 302 10.76 -15.18 10.46
N GLU A 303 12.03 -15.53 10.28
CA GLU A 303 12.79 -15.19 9.08
C GLU A 303 12.94 -16.44 8.20
N THR A 304 12.58 -16.29 6.93
CA THR A 304 12.86 -17.26 5.88
C THR A 304 14.04 -16.73 5.07
N TYR A 305 15.12 -17.48 5.01
CA TYR A 305 16.33 -17.05 4.31
C TYR A 305 16.92 -18.17 3.45
N SER A 306 17.64 -17.77 2.40
CA SER A 306 18.41 -18.68 1.57
C SER A 306 19.71 -18.01 1.15
N ARG A 307 20.77 -18.82 1.00
CA ARG A 307 22.00 -18.45 0.32
C ARG A 307 22.44 -19.66 -0.47
N TYR A 308 22.32 -19.58 -1.79
CA TYR A 308 22.59 -20.69 -2.69
C TYR A 308 23.23 -20.17 -3.97
N ARG A 309 24.29 -20.84 -4.40
CA ARG A 309 24.89 -20.63 -5.71
C ARG A 309 25.17 -21.99 -6.33
N ALA A 310 24.75 -22.17 -7.57
CA ALA A 310 25.03 -23.40 -8.31
C ALA A 310 25.28 -23.12 -9.79
N GLU A 311 26.09 -24.00 -10.38
CA GLU A 311 26.24 -24.13 -11.83
C GLU A 311 25.77 -25.54 -12.20
N LEU A 312 24.83 -25.62 -13.13
CA LEU A 312 24.20 -26.87 -13.53
C LEU A 312 24.50 -27.14 -15.00
N THR A 313 25.21 -28.23 -15.28
CA THR A 313 25.47 -28.71 -16.64
C THR A 313 24.34 -29.61 -17.17
N ASP A 314 23.57 -30.22 -16.26
CA ASP A 314 22.34 -30.97 -16.57
C ASP A 314 21.31 -30.68 -15.46
N PRO A 315 20.26 -29.87 -15.73
CA PRO A 315 19.27 -29.49 -14.74
C PRO A 315 18.25 -30.61 -14.41
N PHE A 316 18.27 -31.74 -15.13
CA PHE A 316 17.29 -32.82 -14.99
C PHE A 316 17.75 -33.98 -14.08
N LEU A 317 18.95 -33.89 -13.50
CA LEU A 317 19.41 -34.86 -12.51
C LEU A 317 18.64 -34.68 -11.19
N GLY A 318 17.95 -35.73 -10.70
CA GLY A 318 17.07 -35.64 -9.53
C GLY A 318 17.72 -35.15 -8.22
N THR A 319 19.03 -35.33 -8.03
CA THR A 319 19.76 -34.78 -6.87
C THR A 319 19.85 -33.26 -6.86
N ILE A 320 19.74 -32.63 -8.04
CA ILE A 320 19.76 -31.19 -8.23
C ILE A 320 18.38 -30.60 -7.91
N GLU A 321 17.29 -31.32 -8.24
CA GLU A 321 15.92 -30.89 -7.95
C GLU A 321 15.70 -30.62 -6.46
N ASP A 322 16.15 -31.52 -5.58
CA ASP A 322 16.05 -31.34 -4.12
C ASP A 322 16.83 -30.11 -3.65
N SER A 323 18.08 -29.95 -4.12
CA SER A 323 18.94 -28.81 -3.75
C SER A 323 18.36 -27.47 -4.22
N LEU A 324 17.77 -27.43 -5.42
CA LEU A 324 17.06 -26.28 -5.94
C LEU A 324 15.78 -25.98 -5.18
N GLN A 325 15.01 -27.02 -4.83
CA GLN A 325 13.81 -26.86 -4.03
C GLN A 325 14.16 -26.27 -2.66
N TYR A 326 15.25 -26.71 -2.02
CA TYR A 326 15.75 -26.11 -0.79
C TYR A 326 16.23 -24.67 -0.98
N ALA A 327 16.90 -24.36 -2.10
CA ALA A 327 17.37 -23.02 -2.41
C ALA A 327 16.21 -22.02 -2.56
N VAL A 328 15.13 -22.43 -3.24
CA VAL A 328 13.94 -21.60 -3.53
C VAL A 328 12.98 -21.50 -2.34
N ARG A 329 12.80 -22.59 -1.57
CA ARG A 329 11.97 -22.56 -0.35
C ARG A 329 12.67 -21.84 0.80
N GLY A 330 13.99 -21.96 0.88
CA GLY A 330 14.81 -21.41 1.95
C GLY A 330 14.62 -22.15 3.26
N ARG A 331 15.21 -21.58 4.32
CA ARG A 331 15.20 -22.12 5.68
C ARG A 331 14.51 -21.13 6.60
N ASN A 332 13.70 -21.64 7.52
CA ASN A 332 13.04 -20.84 8.54
C ASN A 332 13.87 -20.82 9.82
N ARG A 333 13.98 -19.64 10.44
CA ARG A 333 14.42 -19.50 11.82
C ARG A 333 13.42 -18.64 12.59
N ALA A 334 13.13 -19.04 13.83
CA ALA A 334 12.43 -18.16 14.74
C ALA A 334 13.33 -16.97 15.07
N ILE A 335 12.74 -15.78 15.16
CA ILE A 335 13.43 -14.56 15.57
C ILE A 335 12.78 -13.98 16.81
N GLY A 336 13.43 -13.00 17.43
CA GLY A 336 12.84 -12.25 18.54
C GLY A 336 11.70 -11.34 18.11
N GLU A 337 11.39 -10.39 18.97
CA GLU A 337 10.51 -9.27 18.68
C GLU A 337 11.13 -8.33 17.64
N PHE A 338 10.31 -7.79 16.74
CA PHE A 338 10.69 -6.73 15.82
C PHE A 338 9.59 -5.67 15.73
N SER A 339 9.93 -4.47 15.23
CA SER A 339 8.99 -3.37 15.06
C SER A 339 8.88 -2.97 13.60
N ALA A 340 7.67 -2.73 13.13
CA ALA A 340 7.39 -2.18 11.80
C ALA A 340 6.76 -0.78 11.95
N PRO A 341 7.27 0.25 11.26
CA PRO A 341 6.68 1.58 11.32
C PRO A 341 5.30 1.59 10.67
N LEU A 342 4.41 2.44 11.18
CA LEU A 342 3.19 2.78 10.48
C LEU A 342 3.52 3.63 9.24
N PRO A 343 2.71 3.57 8.18
CA PRO A 343 2.91 4.36 6.96
C PRO A 343 2.54 5.82 7.22
N THR A 344 3.43 6.57 7.88
CA THR A 344 3.20 7.99 8.21
C THR A 344 2.97 8.81 6.96
N LYS A 345 1.91 9.63 6.97
CA LYS A 345 1.48 10.43 5.81
C LYS A 345 1.42 11.89 6.18
N LEU A 346 2.00 12.73 5.33
CA LEU A 346 1.85 14.19 5.37
C LEU A 346 0.80 14.57 4.33
N ARG A 347 -0.20 15.36 4.71
CA ARG A 347 -1.16 15.90 3.75
C ARG A 347 -1.22 17.41 3.84
N VAL A 348 -1.19 18.05 2.68
CA VAL A 348 -1.41 19.49 2.54
C VAL A 348 -2.57 19.67 1.57
N GLY A 349 -3.56 20.47 1.96
CA GLY A 349 -4.77 20.67 1.17
C GLY A 349 -5.21 22.13 1.13
N ILE A 350 -5.75 22.57 0.01
CA ILE A 350 -6.46 23.85 -0.10
C ILE A 350 -7.85 23.58 -0.66
N VAL A 351 -8.88 24.19 -0.05
CA VAL A 351 -10.27 24.11 -0.50
C VAL A 351 -10.79 25.51 -0.81
N LEU A 352 -11.40 25.64 -1.98
CA LEU A 352 -12.09 26.85 -2.43
C LEU A 352 -13.55 26.49 -2.68
N GLU A 353 -14.47 27.17 -2.01
CA GLU A 353 -15.90 27.06 -2.24
C GLU A 353 -16.38 28.28 -3.04
N SER A 354 -17.04 28.06 -4.17
CA SER A 354 -17.60 29.13 -4.99
C SER A 354 -18.75 29.82 -4.24
N GLY A 355 -18.46 30.99 -3.68
CA GLY A 355 -19.31 31.65 -2.68
C GLY A 355 -18.45 32.35 -1.62
N ALA A 356 -17.20 31.92 -1.45
CA ALA A 356 -16.19 32.68 -0.76
C ALA A 356 -15.95 34.02 -1.47
N SER A 357 -15.80 35.10 -0.70
CA SER A 357 -15.56 36.47 -1.22
C SER A 357 -14.28 36.58 -2.07
N ALA A 358 -13.38 35.61 -1.97
CA ALA A 358 -12.12 35.52 -2.70
C ALA A 358 -12.18 34.64 -3.96
N ALA A 359 -13.29 33.95 -4.25
CA ALA A 359 -13.41 33.08 -5.42
C ALA A 359 -13.52 33.92 -6.72
N PRO A 360 -12.75 33.60 -7.77
CA PRO A 360 -12.92 34.24 -9.08
C PRO A 360 -14.35 34.13 -9.61
N SER A 361 -14.88 35.23 -10.17
CA SER A 361 -16.27 35.33 -10.64
C SER A 361 -16.65 34.39 -11.78
N TRP A 362 -15.67 33.76 -12.45
CA TRP A 362 -15.88 32.78 -13.51
C TRP A 362 -16.13 31.36 -12.99
N ILE A 363 -15.96 31.12 -11.68
CA ILE A 363 -16.24 29.83 -11.07
C ILE A 363 -17.75 29.68 -10.85
N PRO A 364 -18.40 28.61 -11.37
CA PRO A 364 -19.82 28.35 -11.16
C PRO A 364 -20.18 28.30 -9.68
N THR A 365 -21.37 28.76 -9.31
CA THR A 365 -21.90 28.62 -7.96
C THR A 365 -22.08 27.15 -7.58
N ASN A 366 -21.65 26.79 -6.37
CA ASN A 366 -21.50 25.44 -5.82
C ASN A 366 -20.37 24.53 -6.38
N LEU A 367 -19.30 25.11 -6.94
CA LEU A 367 -18.06 24.37 -7.21
C LEU A 367 -17.13 24.35 -5.98
N LEU A 368 -16.71 23.16 -5.60
CA LEU A 368 -15.61 22.93 -4.66
C LEU A 368 -14.35 22.53 -5.44
N ILE A 369 -13.27 23.30 -5.29
CA ILE A 369 -11.95 22.94 -5.80
C ILE A 369 -11.09 22.55 -4.61
N ALA A 370 -10.61 21.31 -4.60
CA ALA A 370 -9.66 20.82 -3.62
C ALA A 370 -8.38 20.38 -4.33
N VAL A 371 -7.24 20.78 -3.79
CA VAL A 371 -5.91 20.33 -4.24
C VAL A 371 -5.20 19.76 -3.03
N ASP A 372 -4.84 18.47 -3.11
CA ASP A 372 -4.12 17.78 -2.05
C ASP A 372 -2.77 17.27 -2.55
N TYR A 373 -1.76 17.37 -1.70
CA TYR A 373 -0.50 16.65 -1.80
C TYR A 373 -0.45 15.63 -0.67
N THR A 374 -0.15 14.37 -0.99
CA THR A 374 -0.22 13.21 -0.08
C THR A 374 1.04 12.35 -0.10
#